data_AF-A0AAV6TK23-F1
#
_entry.id   AF-A0AAV6TK23-F1
#
_cell.length_a   1.000
_cell.length_b   1.000
_cell.length_c   1.000
_cell.angle_alpha   90.00
_cell.angle_beta   90.00
_cell.angle_gamma   90.00
#
_symmetry.space_group_name_H-M   'P 1'
#
loop_
_entity.id
_entity.type
_entity.pdbx_description
1 polymer ?
#
loop_
_entity_poly.entity_id
_entity_poly.type
_entity_poly.pdbx_seq_one_letter_code
_entity_poly.pdbx_strand_id
1 'polypeptide(L)'
;MISTANPTELQSILRHHFISRSSGKHYPHSPVMPQSMFTSAGQWIEQESNSWRFSRSKVLSTIYLLVPLSADDSIIVVANGIVKRDWIFGCTKLSGVESKTCVEGDNLSEKGEIIPTKSKKSERRIINLPSEELHKKQYSHILIHITPLDSQVDILGERYNSEQRTKHVDLPPLYSRFFLTPSVRLLAVSLPEQSVFYNVTVSRSYGIFEAAEFQLETRLCRAGSVVGQGIIKLHLPWGKEDSHYHIRTALGGLTHIPVRGHFNPPPDDNSDINLQLILDPECSVVLTAKFPLYIIASQFVKFYGIYIMGYAVSLILAFLAGQMFCFESS
;
A
#
# COMPACT_ATOMS: atom_id res chain seq x y z
N MET A 1 -21.92 13.70 26.53
CA MET A 1 -21.79 15.17 26.32
C MET A 1 -20.34 15.47 26.00
N ILE A 2 -20.01 15.72 24.74
CA ILE A 2 -18.68 16.18 24.31
C ILE A 2 -18.78 17.71 24.29
N SER A 3 -18.28 18.35 25.34
CA SER A 3 -18.30 19.80 25.48
C SER A 3 -17.02 20.39 24.88
N THR A 4 -17.19 21.39 24.00
CA THR A 4 -16.20 22.41 23.62
C THR A 4 -14.88 21.93 23.01
N ALA A 5 -14.93 21.19 21.90
CA ALA A 5 -13.78 21.07 21.00
C ALA A 5 -13.93 22.06 19.84
N ASN A 6 -12.89 22.85 19.57
CA ASN A 6 -12.83 23.75 18.40
C ASN A 6 -13.11 22.90 17.13
N PRO A 7 -14.02 23.29 16.22
CA PRO A 7 -14.36 22.48 15.04
C PRO A 7 -13.14 22.09 14.19
N THR A 8 -12.11 22.93 14.14
CA THR A 8 -10.86 22.64 13.44
C THR A 8 -10.04 21.54 14.11
N GLU A 9 -10.00 21.54 15.44
CA GLU A 9 -9.31 20.51 16.25
C GLU A 9 -10.06 19.18 16.17
N LEU A 10 -11.39 19.20 16.20
CA LEU A 10 -12.17 17.97 15.98
C LEU A 10 -11.88 17.38 14.60
N GLN A 11 -11.81 18.20 13.56
CA GLN A 11 -11.50 17.74 12.21
C GLN A 11 -10.09 17.15 12.11
N SER A 12 -9.08 17.74 12.77
CA SER A 12 -7.71 17.21 12.78
C SER A 12 -7.62 15.87 13.52
N ILE A 13 -8.32 15.73 14.65
CA ILE A 13 -8.44 14.47 15.40
C ILE A 13 -9.09 13.38 14.54
N LEU A 14 -10.23 13.69 13.91
CA LEU A 14 -10.93 12.73 13.05
C LEU A 14 -10.06 12.31 11.85
N ARG A 15 -9.40 13.27 11.19
CA ARG A 15 -8.48 12.98 10.10
C ARG A 15 -7.33 12.08 10.55
N HIS A 16 -6.75 12.33 11.72
CA HIS A 16 -5.68 11.49 12.27
C HIS A 16 -6.12 10.05 12.52
N HIS A 17 -7.31 9.83 13.08
CA HIS A 17 -7.77 8.48 13.43
C HIS A 17 -8.38 7.70 12.26
N PHE A 18 -9.04 8.37 11.31
CA PHE A 18 -9.81 7.70 10.27
C PHE A 18 -9.23 7.81 8.85
N ILE A 19 -8.35 8.78 8.59
CA ILE A 19 -7.81 9.01 7.24
C ILE A 19 -6.31 8.74 7.21
N SER A 20 -5.53 9.44 8.04
CA SER A 20 -4.07 9.43 7.97
C SER A 20 -3.48 9.30 9.37
N ARG A 21 -3.18 8.07 9.77
CA ARG A 21 -2.53 7.78 11.04
C ARG A 21 -1.04 7.56 10.83
N SER A 22 -0.26 8.63 11.00
CA SER A 22 1.20 8.63 10.80
C SER A 22 1.98 8.12 12.02
N SER A 23 1.41 8.18 13.23
CA SER A 23 2.06 7.73 14.47
C SER A 23 1.09 7.54 15.63
N GLY A 24 1.36 6.55 16.51
CA GLY A 24 0.77 6.44 17.85
C GLY A 24 -0.74 6.24 17.88
N LYS A 25 -1.31 5.88 19.04
CA LYS A 25 -2.78 5.68 19.21
C LYS A 25 -3.56 6.94 19.51
N HIS A 26 -2.88 8.00 19.97
CA HIS A 26 -3.49 9.22 20.44
C HIS A 26 -3.13 10.36 19.49
N TYR A 27 -4.10 11.24 19.25
CA TYR A 27 -3.82 12.49 18.56
C TYR A 27 -2.79 13.31 19.36
N PRO A 28 -1.68 13.75 18.74
CA PRO A 28 -0.70 14.54 19.45
C PRO A 28 -1.20 15.97 19.61
N HIS A 29 -1.39 16.41 20.85
CA HIS A 29 -1.71 17.82 21.15
C HIS A 29 -0.50 18.74 21.04
N SER A 30 0.72 18.19 21.02
CA SER A 30 1.94 18.97 20.82
C SER A 30 2.29 19.08 19.32
N PRO A 31 2.58 20.29 18.83
CA PRO A 31 2.95 20.48 17.43
C PRO A 31 4.19 19.66 17.09
N VAL A 32 4.21 19.10 15.88
CA VAL A 32 5.43 18.52 15.31
C VAL A 32 6.43 19.64 15.09
N MET A 33 7.66 19.44 15.55
CA MET A 33 8.77 20.34 15.21
C MET A 33 9.01 20.24 13.70
N PRO A 34 8.76 21.30 12.93
CA PRO A 34 8.84 21.24 11.47
C PRO A 34 10.29 21.06 10.99
N GLN A 35 11.24 21.58 11.76
CA GLN A 35 12.66 21.48 11.50
C GLN A 35 13.37 20.94 12.75
N SER A 36 14.40 20.13 12.54
CA SER A 36 15.22 19.57 13.61
C SER A 36 16.69 19.82 13.33
N MET A 37 17.43 20.15 14.39
CA MET A 37 18.88 20.21 14.38
C MET A 37 19.45 18.88 14.89
N PHE A 38 20.45 18.37 14.20
CA PHE A 38 21.11 17.11 14.55
C PHE A 38 22.55 17.37 14.96
N THR A 39 22.97 16.67 16.01
CA THR A 39 24.34 16.71 16.51
C THR A 39 25.18 15.63 15.84
N SER A 40 26.50 15.81 15.77
CA SER A 40 27.42 14.77 15.32
C SER A 40 27.45 13.54 16.24
N ALA A 41 26.90 13.62 17.46
CA ALA A 41 26.82 12.52 18.40
C ALA A 41 25.87 11.40 17.92
N GLY A 42 26.43 10.22 17.65
CA GLY A 42 25.71 9.04 17.18
C GLY A 42 26.48 8.33 16.07
N GLN A 43 25.95 7.20 15.62
CA GLN A 43 26.52 6.47 14.48
C GLN A 43 25.85 6.93 13.18
N TRP A 44 26.64 7.43 12.24
CA TRP A 44 26.17 7.82 10.90
C TRP A 44 26.50 6.71 9.90
N ILE A 45 25.50 6.29 9.11
CA ILE A 45 25.65 5.20 8.13
C ILE A 45 25.05 5.67 6.81
N GLU A 46 25.90 5.87 5.80
CA GLU A 46 25.45 6.19 4.45
C GLU A 46 24.93 4.93 3.74
N GLN A 47 23.78 5.05 3.08
CA GLN A 47 23.13 3.97 2.32
C GLN A 47 23.35 4.21 0.83
N GLU A 48 24.44 3.68 0.30
CA GLU A 48 24.84 3.91 -1.09
C GLU A 48 24.04 3.10 -2.12
N SER A 49 23.49 1.95 -1.72
CA SER A 49 22.68 1.11 -2.61
C SER A 49 21.29 1.71 -2.87
N ASN A 50 20.69 1.41 -4.01
CA ASN A 50 19.34 1.88 -4.32
C ASN A 50 18.33 1.28 -3.34
N SER A 51 18.38 -0.05 -3.18
CA SER A 51 17.63 -0.78 -2.15
C SER A 51 18.55 -1.17 -1.01
N TRP A 52 18.08 -1.00 0.22
CA TRP A 52 18.89 -1.25 1.41
C TRP A 52 18.02 -1.70 2.59
N ARG A 53 18.62 -2.46 3.50
CA ARG A 53 17.97 -2.95 4.71
C ARG A 53 18.86 -2.75 5.93
N PHE A 54 18.31 -2.10 6.95
CA PHE A 54 18.93 -1.96 8.25
C PHE A 54 18.13 -2.75 9.28
N SER A 55 18.75 -3.76 9.91
CA SER A 55 18.10 -4.60 10.92
C SER A 55 19.01 -4.79 12.14
N ARG A 56 18.47 -4.54 13.33
CA ARG A 56 19.14 -4.74 14.61
C ARG A 56 18.14 -5.28 15.64
N SER A 57 18.56 -6.28 16.42
CA SER A 57 17.75 -6.82 17.52
C SER A 57 17.60 -5.84 18.68
N LYS A 58 18.61 -5.00 18.90
CA LYS A 58 18.66 -3.94 19.90
C LYS A 58 19.56 -2.81 19.39
N VAL A 59 19.19 -1.57 19.70
CA VAL A 59 19.93 -0.36 19.33
C VAL A 59 20.44 0.31 20.61
N LEU A 60 21.77 0.33 20.79
CA LEU A 60 22.41 0.81 22.03
C LEU A 60 22.63 2.32 22.07
N SER A 61 22.82 2.93 20.90
CA SER A 61 23.09 4.36 20.73
C SER A 61 22.30 4.90 19.55
N THR A 62 22.14 6.21 19.45
CA THR A 62 21.45 6.83 18.31
C THR A 62 22.15 6.49 16.99
N ILE A 63 21.36 6.09 15.99
CA ILE A 63 21.82 5.77 14.64
C ILE A 63 21.11 6.69 13.65
N TYR A 64 21.88 7.22 12.70
CA TYR A 64 21.45 8.05 11.61
C TYR A 64 21.75 7.33 10.30
N LEU A 65 20.70 6.90 9.59
CA LEU A 65 20.86 6.38 8.22
C LEU A 65 20.73 7.56 7.26
N LEU A 66 21.77 7.80 6.47
CA LEU A 66 21.80 8.87 5.49
C LEU A 66 21.63 8.27 4.09
N VAL A 67 20.61 8.70 3.37
CA VAL A 67 20.27 8.17 2.04
C VAL A 67 20.44 9.30 1.02
N PRO A 68 21.43 9.23 0.10
CA PRO A 68 21.67 10.29 -0.88
C PRO A 68 20.55 10.34 -1.92
N LEU A 69 20.13 11.55 -2.32
CA LEU A 69 19.07 11.75 -3.31
C LEU A 69 19.61 12.25 -4.64
N SER A 70 19.06 11.73 -5.74
CA SER A 70 19.29 12.20 -7.12
C SER A 70 18.07 12.95 -7.66
N ALA A 71 18.23 13.60 -8.83
CA ALA A 71 17.22 14.40 -9.52
C ALA A 71 15.88 13.67 -9.78
N ASP A 72 15.92 12.37 -10.04
CA ASP A 72 14.73 11.60 -10.41
C ASP A 72 14.32 10.59 -9.33
N ASP A 73 15.00 10.61 -8.19
CA ASP A 73 14.79 9.63 -7.12
C ASP A 73 13.50 9.95 -6.37
N SER A 74 12.57 9.01 -6.43
CA SER A 74 11.53 8.85 -5.42
C SER A 74 12.05 7.90 -4.35
N ILE A 75 11.55 8.03 -3.11
CA ILE A 75 11.99 7.18 -2.00
C ILE A 75 10.81 6.56 -1.30
N ILE A 76 10.94 5.28 -1.01
CA ILE A 76 10.06 4.56 -0.11
C ILE A 76 10.86 4.05 1.07
N VAL A 77 10.34 4.24 2.27
CA VAL A 77 10.93 3.69 3.49
C VAL A 77 9.85 3.03 4.31
N VAL A 78 10.12 1.78 4.68
CA VAL A 78 9.26 0.96 5.52
C VAL A 78 10.01 0.65 6.80
N ALA A 79 9.50 1.16 7.92
CA ALA A 79 10.10 1.00 9.23
C ALA A 79 9.21 0.15 10.13
N ASN A 80 9.81 -0.79 10.85
CA ASN A 80 9.17 -1.62 11.85
C ASN A 80 9.90 -1.46 13.19
N GLY A 81 9.14 -1.25 14.26
CA GLY A 81 9.69 -1.15 15.61
C GLY A 81 10.25 0.22 16.00
N ILE A 82 10.07 1.26 15.18
CA ILE A 82 10.43 2.64 15.57
C ILE A 82 9.38 3.21 16.53
N VAL A 83 9.83 3.63 17.71
CA VAL A 83 8.95 4.22 18.74
C VAL A 83 8.74 5.72 18.51
N LYS A 84 9.82 6.45 18.20
CA LYS A 84 9.77 7.91 18.04
C LYS A 84 8.84 8.31 16.88
N ARG A 85 8.00 9.34 17.09
CA ARG A 85 7.11 9.88 16.05
C ARG A 85 7.90 10.54 14.92
N ASP A 86 8.91 11.32 15.28
CA ASP A 86 9.73 12.09 14.35
C ASP A 86 10.99 11.28 14.03
N TRP A 87 10.93 10.51 12.95
CA TRP A 87 11.91 9.47 12.62
C TRP A 87 12.53 9.62 11.24
N ILE A 88 11.92 10.39 10.33
CA ILE A 88 12.44 10.62 8.99
C ILE A 88 12.41 12.11 8.64
N PHE A 89 13.50 12.58 8.04
CA PHE A 89 13.76 13.99 7.77
C PHE A 89 14.39 14.19 6.39
N GLY A 90 14.09 15.32 5.76
CA GLY A 90 14.77 15.79 4.54
C GLY A 90 15.92 16.72 4.91
N CYS A 91 17.14 16.36 4.53
CA CYS A 91 18.33 17.12 4.92
C CYS A 91 18.51 18.36 4.04
N THR A 92 18.50 19.54 4.67
CA THR A 92 18.67 20.85 4.00
C THR A 92 20.12 21.33 4.07
N LYS A 93 20.88 20.92 5.10
CA LYS A 93 22.28 21.32 5.28
C LYS A 93 23.15 20.17 5.72
N LEU A 94 24.20 19.92 4.95
CA LEU A 94 25.24 18.94 5.26
C LEU A 94 26.45 19.61 5.93
N SER A 95 27.16 18.84 6.75
CA SER A 95 28.46 19.19 7.33
C SER A 95 29.43 18.03 7.19
N GLY A 96 30.72 18.36 7.00
CA GLY A 96 31.80 17.40 6.79
C GLY A 96 32.04 17.10 5.31
N VAL A 97 33.31 17.16 4.89
CA VAL A 97 33.74 16.86 3.51
C VAL A 97 33.90 15.36 3.30
N GLU A 98 34.43 14.64 4.30
CA GLU A 98 34.70 13.19 4.24
C GLU A 98 33.65 12.35 4.97
N SER A 99 33.05 12.87 6.05
CA SER A 99 31.95 12.22 6.78
C SER A 99 30.72 13.13 6.72
N LYS A 100 29.89 12.94 5.70
CA LYS A 100 28.67 13.73 5.51
C LYS A 100 27.71 13.49 6.67
N THR A 101 27.41 14.54 7.41
CA THR A 101 26.42 14.55 8.48
C THR A 101 25.36 15.59 8.16
N CYS A 102 24.10 15.29 8.49
CA CYS A 102 23.03 16.26 8.36
C CYS A 102 23.03 17.16 9.60
N VAL A 103 23.04 18.48 9.42
CA VAL A 103 22.98 19.44 10.54
C VAL A 103 21.55 19.89 10.78
N GLU A 104 20.83 20.16 9.70
CA GLU A 104 19.45 20.65 9.72
C GLU A 104 18.61 19.85 8.73
N GLY A 105 17.39 19.50 9.14
CA GLY A 105 16.44 18.85 8.26
C GLY A 105 14.98 19.07 8.64
N ASP A 106 14.14 19.04 7.62
CA ASP A 106 12.69 19.18 7.74
C ASP A 106 12.08 17.83 8.08
N ASN A 107 11.12 17.81 9.01
CA ASN A 107 10.46 16.58 9.43
C ASN A 107 9.45 16.12 8.37
N LEU A 108 9.62 14.87 7.90
CA LEU A 108 8.77 14.27 6.88
C LEU A 108 7.85 13.19 7.46
N SER A 109 7.96 12.90 8.76
CA SER A 109 7.30 11.75 9.40
C SER A 109 5.78 11.81 9.36
N GLU A 110 5.18 13.00 9.29
CA GLU A 110 3.73 13.18 9.16
C GLU A 110 3.16 12.73 7.81
N LYS A 111 4.01 12.67 6.77
CA LYS A 111 3.61 12.21 5.43
C LYS A 111 3.51 10.69 5.35
N GLY A 112 4.01 9.98 6.36
CA GLY A 112 3.91 8.53 6.44
C GLY A 112 2.54 8.05 6.91
N GLU A 113 2.30 6.77 6.72
CA GLU A 113 1.12 6.05 7.22
C GLU A 113 1.54 4.81 8.03
N ILE A 114 0.72 4.43 9.00
CA ILE A 114 0.85 3.15 9.70
C ILE A 114 0.19 2.07 8.84
N ILE A 115 0.95 1.02 8.53
CA ILE A 115 0.44 -0.15 7.80
C ILE A 115 0.24 -1.34 8.73
N PRO A 116 -0.69 -2.25 8.39
CA PRO A 116 -0.90 -3.47 9.17
C PRO A 116 0.37 -4.31 9.30
N THR A 117 0.50 -4.95 10.46
CA THR A 117 1.59 -5.88 10.78
C THR A 117 1.03 -7.18 11.34
N LYS A 118 1.74 -8.29 11.11
CA LYS A 118 1.39 -9.59 11.69
C LYS A 118 1.61 -9.62 13.22
N SER A 119 2.52 -8.78 13.73
CA SER A 119 2.86 -8.71 15.16
C SER A 119 2.05 -7.63 15.85
N LYS A 120 1.34 -7.96 16.93
CA LYS A 120 0.61 -6.98 17.75
C LYS A 120 1.53 -6.06 18.57
N LYS A 121 2.83 -6.36 18.64
CA LYS A 121 3.79 -5.70 19.55
C LYS A 121 4.57 -4.54 18.92
N SER A 122 4.57 -4.40 17.60
CA SER A 122 5.32 -3.35 16.90
C SER A 122 4.42 -2.56 15.97
N GLU A 123 4.62 -1.25 15.88
CA GLU A 123 4.03 -0.44 14.82
C GLU A 123 4.90 -0.55 13.57
N ARG A 124 4.24 -0.65 12.42
CA ARG A 124 4.90 -0.61 11.11
C ARG A 124 4.46 0.64 10.37
N ARG A 125 5.43 1.43 9.93
CA ARG A 125 5.22 2.71 9.25
C ARG A 125 5.80 2.63 7.85
N ILE A 126 5.16 3.29 6.92
CA ILE A 126 5.64 3.47 5.56
C ILE A 126 5.56 4.94 5.21
N ILE A 127 6.51 5.39 4.41
CA ILE A 127 6.49 6.70 3.79
C ILE A 127 6.93 6.52 2.35
N ASN A 128 6.17 7.11 1.43
CA ASN A 128 6.46 7.15 0.01
C ASN A 128 6.51 8.62 -0.40
N LEU A 129 7.67 9.10 -0.82
CA LEU A 129 7.90 10.49 -1.21
C LEU A 129 8.27 10.53 -2.70
N PRO A 130 7.46 11.20 -3.53
CA PRO A 130 7.75 11.38 -4.94
C PRO A 130 8.93 12.34 -5.14
N SER A 131 9.66 12.16 -6.23
CA SER A 131 10.81 13.00 -6.60
C SER A 131 10.45 14.50 -6.64
N GLU A 132 9.30 14.86 -7.24
CA GLU A 132 8.84 16.25 -7.34
C GLU A 132 8.84 16.98 -5.98
N GLU A 133 8.36 16.30 -4.93
CA GLU A 133 8.26 16.88 -3.60
C GLU A 133 9.64 17.05 -2.94
N LEU A 134 10.54 16.09 -3.17
CA LEU A 134 11.92 16.13 -2.67
C LEU A 134 12.71 17.26 -3.36
N HIS A 135 12.53 17.41 -4.67
CA HIS A 135 13.22 18.43 -5.48
C HIS A 135 12.74 19.83 -5.23
N LYS A 136 11.43 20.02 -5.05
CA LYS A 136 10.85 21.32 -4.71
C LYS A 136 11.47 21.93 -3.45
N LYS A 137 11.91 21.09 -2.51
CA LYS A 137 12.56 21.48 -1.25
C LYS A 137 14.09 21.38 -1.28
N GLN A 138 14.66 20.95 -2.41
CA GLN A 138 16.10 20.82 -2.64
C GLN A 138 16.81 19.96 -1.57
N TYR A 139 16.17 18.88 -1.12
CA TYR A 139 16.81 17.98 -0.17
C TYR A 139 17.96 17.22 -0.84
N SER A 140 19.12 17.21 -0.18
CA SER A 140 20.29 16.48 -0.67
C SER A 140 20.27 15.01 -0.26
N HIS A 141 19.76 14.73 0.94
CA HIS A 141 19.70 13.40 1.54
C HIS A 141 18.41 13.25 2.33
N ILE A 142 17.96 12.00 2.49
CA ILE A 142 17.00 11.63 3.53
C ILE A 142 17.75 11.13 4.74
N LEU A 143 17.34 11.59 5.91
CA LEU A 143 17.88 11.18 7.20
C LEU A 143 16.84 10.36 7.94
N ILE A 144 17.21 9.15 8.36
CA ILE A 144 16.38 8.31 9.22
C ILE A 144 17.02 8.27 10.60
N HIS A 145 16.29 8.77 11.58
CA HIS A 145 16.73 8.91 12.96
C HIS A 145 16.18 7.77 13.82
N ILE A 146 17.08 6.91 14.28
CA ILE A 146 16.77 5.76 15.12
C ILE A 146 17.32 6.04 16.52
N THR A 147 16.43 6.12 17.51
CA THR A 147 16.82 6.27 18.92
C THR A 147 17.17 4.93 19.56
N PRO A 148 17.97 4.92 20.65
CA PRO A 148 18.24 3.72 21.42
C PRO A 148 16.95 3.00 21.83
N LEU A 149 16.92 1.68 21.66
CA LEU A 149 15.74 0.86 21.90
C LEU A 149 16.13 -0.61 22.17
N ASP A 150 15.46 -1.22 23.15
CA ASP A 150 15.68 -2.61 23.57
C ASP A 150 14.93 -3.66 22.73
N SER A 151 14.20 -3.22 21.70
CA SER A 151 13.44 -4.08 20.80
C SER A 151 14.00 -4.04 19.38
N GLN A 152 13.66 -5.07 18.59
CA GLN A 152 14.10 -5.18 17.21
C GLN A 152 13.59 -4.01 16.36
N VAL A 153 14.50 -3.42 15.58
CA VAL A 153 14.23 -2.40 14.58
C VAL A 153 14.61 -2.97 13.22
N ASP A 154 13.73 -2.82 12.24
CA ASP A 154 13.94 -3.24 10.86
C ASP A 154 13.45 -2.16 9.92
N ILE A 155 14.33 -1.66 9.07
CA ILE A 155 14.08 -0.56 8.14
C ILE A 155 14.48 -1.04 6.76
N LEU A 156 13.54 -0.99 5.83
CA LEU A 156 13.73 -1.34 4.44
C LEU A 156 13.47 -0.07 3.63
N GLY A 157 14.38 0.30 2.74
CA GLY A 157 14.20 1.44 1.87
C GLY A 157 14.64 1.16 0.44
N GLU A 158 14.05 1.92 -0.48
CA GLU A 158 14.46 1.94 -1.89
C GLU A 158 14.40 3.38 -2.42
N ARG A 159 15.44 3.76 -3.14
CA ARG A 159 15.44 4.87 -4.09
C ARG A 159 15.10 4.33 -5.47
N TYR A 160 14.08 4.88 -6.10
CA TYR A 160 13.59 4.37 -7.36
C TYR A 160 13.10 5.50 -8.28
N ASN A 161 13.10 5.22 -9.57
CA ASN A 161 12.44 6.06 -10.56
C ASN A 161 10.96 5.67 -10.66
N SER A 162 10.07 6.65 -10.48
CA SER A 162 8.62 6.42 -10.44
C SER A 162 8.05 5.83 -11.74
N GLU A 163 8.62 6.14 -12.90
CA GLU A 163 8.17 5.60 -14.19
C GLU A 163 8.52 4.11 -14.33
N GLN A 164 9.67 3.69 -13.81
CA GLN A 164 10.09 2.28 -13.87
C GLN A 164 9.29 1.39 -12.90
N ARG A 165 8.85 1.96 -11.77
CA ARG A 165 8.06 1.28 -10.74
C ARG A 165 6.54 1.36 -10.93
N THR A 166 6.08 2.15 -11.90
CA THR A 166 4.66 2.21 -12.26
C THR A 166 4.36 1.35 -13.47
N LYS A 167 3.38 0.45 -13.36
CA LYS A 167 2.95 -0.44 -14.46
C LYS A 167 1.47 -0.26 -14.72
N HIS A 168 1.15 0.14 -15.94
CA HIS A 168 -0.23 0.20 -16.44
C HIS A 168 -0.56 -1.10 -17.16
N VAL A 169 -1.65 -1.76 -16.75
CA VAL A 169 -2.09 -3.01 -17.35
C VAL A 169 -3.57 -2.95 -17.65
N ASP A 170 -3.92 -3.14 -18.91
CA ASP A 170 -5.30 -3.30 -19.34
C ASP A 170 -5.75 -4.75 -19.15
N LEU A 171 -6.88 -4.95 -18.49
CA LEU A 171 -7.51 -6.27 -18.46
C LEU A 171 -8.21 -6.57 -19.80
N PRO A 172 -8.22 -7.84 -20.26
CA PRO A 172 -8.92 -8.22 -21.47
C PRO A 172 -10.43 -7.94 -21.34
N PRO A 173 -11.18 -7.78 -22.43
CA PRO A 173 -12.63 -7.55 -22.36
C PRO A 173 -13.38 -8.67 -21.64
N LEU A 174 -14.56 -8.35 -21.10
CA LEU A 174 -15.36 -9.29 -20.30
C LEU A 174 -15.64 -10.63 -21.00
N TYR A 175 -15.99 -10.62 -22.29
CA TYR A 175 -16.22 -11.85 -23.07
C TYR A 175 -14.97 -12.75 -23.12
N SER A 176 -13.78 -12.15 -23.26
CA SER A 176 -12.52 -12.89 -23.31
C SER A 176 -12.16 -13.49 -21.95
N ARG A 177 -12.50 -12.80 -20.85
CA ARG A 177 -12.31 -13.32 -19.48
C ARG A 177 -13.11 -14.60 -19.23
N PHE A 178 -14.35 -14.66 -19.73
CA PHE A 178 -15.22 -15.82 -19.52
C PHE A 178 -14.87 -17.04 -20.38
N PHE A 179 -14.41 -16.82 -21.62
CA PHE A 179 -14.29 -17.90 -22.62
C PHE A 179 -12.86 -18.22 -23.08
N LEU A 180 -11.91 -17.29 -22.94
CA LEU A 180 -10.61 -17.37 -23.65
C LEU A 180 -9.39 -17.26 -22.73
N THR A 181 -9.45 -16.42 -21.68
CA THR A 181 -8.26 -16.06 -20.90
C THR A 181 -8.42 -16.43 -19.42
N PRO A 182 -7.89 -17.58 -18.96
CA PRO A 182 -8.06 -18.03 -17.58
C PRO A 182 -7.26 -17.16 -16.58
N SER A 183 -6.15 -16.56 -17.03
CA SER A 183 -5.32 -15.68 -16.20
C SER A 183 -4.50 -14.71 -17.03
N VAL A 184 -4.26 -13.51 -16.49
CA VAL A 184 -3.43 -12.46 -17.09
C VAL A 184 -2.27 -12.14 -16.15
N ARG A 185 -1.04 -12.08 -16.67
CA ARG A 185 0.13 -11.70 -15.85
C ARG A 185 0.20 -10.18 -15.76
N LEU A 186 0.14 -9.65 -14.54
CA LEU A 186 0.16 -8.20 -14.28
C LEU A 186 1.58 -7.69 -14.01
N LEU A 187 2.35 -8.45 -13.23
CA LEU A 187 3.71 -8.08 -12.83
C LEU A 187 4.53 -9.34 -12.63
N ALA A 188 5.82 -9.25 -12.88
CA ALA A 188 6.76 -10.23 -12.37
C ALA A 188 8.07 -9.56 -12.02
N VAL A 189 8.53 -9.86 -10.83
CA VAL A 189 9.74 -9.29 -10.24
C VAL A 189 10.71 -10.43 -10.05
N SER A 190 11.90 -10.24 -10.60
CA SER A 190 12.98 -11.21 -10.49
C SER A 190 13.90 -10.84 -9.32
N LEU A 191 14.54 -11.83 -8.70
CA LEU A 191 15.52 -11.62 -7.63
C LEU A 191 16.62 -10.57 -7.93
N PRO A 192 17.24 -10.52 -9.12
CA PRO A 192 18.30 -9.54 -9.38
C PRO A 192 17.80 -8.10 -9.43
N GLU A 193 16.50 -7.86 -9.53
CA GLU A 193 15.94 -6.51 -9.60
C GLU A 193 15.95 -5.79 -8.23
N GLN A 194 15.99 -6.55 -7.13
CA GLN A 194 16.07 -6.06 -5.75
C GLN A 194 15.09 -4.92 -5.43
N SER A 195 13.90 -4.93 -6.02
CA SER A 195 12.90 -3.88 -5.87
C SER A 195 12.03 -4.11 -4.62
N VAL A 196 11.80 -3.02 -3.89
CA VAL A 196 10.95 -2.95 -2.70
C VAL A 196 9.56 -2.47 -3.07
N PHE A 197 9.39 -1.65 -4.10
CA PHE A 197 8.11 -1.03 -4.43
C PHE A 197 7.67 -1.16 -5.88
N TYR A 198 6.39 -1.45 -6.10
CA TYR A 198 5.71 -1.24 -7.37
C TYR A 198 4.34 -0.63 -7.17
N ASN A 199 3.96 0.19 -8.15
CA ASN A 199 2.61 0.68 -8.33
C ASN A 199 2.04 0.04 -9.60
N VAL A 200 1.01 -0.80 -9.48
CA VAL A 200 0.34 -1.43 -10.62
C VAL A 200 -1.07 -0.84 -10.73
N THR A 201 -1.29 -0.10 -11.79
CA THR A 201 -2.59 0.47 -12.15
C THR A 201 -3.26 -0.43 -13.17
N VAL A 202 -4.43 -0.94 -12.81
CA VAL A 202 -5.21 -1.85 -13.63
C VAL A 202 -6.39 -1.09 -14.20
N SER A 203 -6.38 -0.92 -15.53
CA SER A 203 -7.37 -0.18 -16.28
C SER A 203 -8.41 -1.13 -16.91
N ARG A 204 -9.60 -0.59 -17.20
CA ARG A 204 -10.74 -1.33 -17.79
C ARG A 204 -11.21 -2.53 -16.95
N SER A 205 -11.36 -2.32 -15.65
CA SER A 205 -11.98 -3.29 -14.75
C SER A 205 -13.04 -2.61 -13.91
N TYR A 206 -14.26 -2.52 -14.41
CA TYR A 206 -15.32 -1.90 -13.64
C TYR A 206 -16.73 -2.31 -14.07
N GLY A 207 -17.43 -2.88 -13.10
CA GLY A 207 -18.79 -3.38 -13.19
C GLY A 207 -18.94 -4.58 -12.27
N ILE A 208 -20.17 -4.89 -11.86
CA ILE A 208 -20.48 -6.04 -10.98
C ILE A 208 -19.94 -7.35 -11.58
N PHE A 209 -19.94 -7.45 -12.91
CA PHE A 209 -19.47 -8.61 -13.67
C PHE A 209 -17.96 -8.64 -13.91
N GLU A 210 -17.27 -7.53 -13.65
CA GLU A 210 -15.84 -7.39 -13.92
C GLU A 210 -14.95 -7.68 -12.70
N ALA A 211 -15.54 -8.28 -11.66
CA ALA A 211 -14.83 -8.65 -10.44
C ALA A 211 -13.70 -9.66 -10.73
N ALA A 212 -12.54 -9.43 -10.11
CA ALA A 212 -11.33 -10.21 -10.33
C ALA A 212 -10.71 -10.70 -9.01
N GLU A 213 -9.88 -11.72 -9.10
CA GLU A 213 -8.98 -12.15 -8.03
C GLU A 213 -7.55 -11.94 -8.49
N PHE A 214 -6.81 -11.06 -7.82
CA PHE A 214 -5.37 -11.01 -8.03
C PHE A 214 -4.70 -12.07 -7.16
N GLN A 215 -3.76 -12.79 -7.74
CA GLN A 215 -3.01 -13.84 -7.10
C GLN A 215 -1.52 -13.52 -7.22
N LEU A 216 -0.89 -13.26 -6.07
CA LEU A 216 0.56 -13.12 -5.98
C LEU A 216 1.17 -14.46 -5.56
N GLU A 217 2.06 -14.99 -6.40
CA GLU A 217 2.84 -16.19 -6.13
C GLU A 217 4.28 -15.84 -5.80
N THR A 218 4.76 -16.28 -4.64
CA THR A 218 6.18 -16.19 -4.28
C THR A 218 6.93 -17.37 -4.87
N ARG A 219 7.82 -17.10 -5.82
CA ARG A 219 8.54 -18.12 -6.59
C ARG A 219 9.80 -18.59 -5.90
N LEU A 220 10.61 -17.68 -5.35
CA LEU A 220 11.85 -17.99 -4.66
C LEU A 220 12.22 -16.85 -3.72
N CYS A 221 12.72 -17.17 -2.52
CA CYS A 221 13.33 -16.19 -1.62
C CYS A 221 14.71 -16.68 -1.22
N ARG A 222 15.67 -15.77 -1.06
CA ARG A 222 17.01 -16.11 -0.59
C ARG A 222 16.95 -16.63 0.85
N ALA A 223 17.72 -17.68 1.14
CA ALA A 223 17.81 -18.26 2.48
C ALA A 223 18.33 -17.22 3.49
N GLY A 224 17.66 -17.09 4.64
CA GLY A 224 18.03 -16.14 5.68
C GLY A 224 17.48 -14.71 5.50
N SER A 225 16.67 -14.45 4.46
CA SER A 225 15.93 -13.17 4.42
C SER A 225 14.97 -13.09 5.61
N VAL A 226 14.66 -11.87 6.07
CA VAL A 226 13.63 -11.67 7.09
C VAL A 226 12.26 -11.76 6.39
N VAL A 227 11.94 -13.02 6.09
CA VAL A 227 10.78 -13.51 5.35
C VAL A 227 9.49 -13.05 6.04
N GLY A 228 8.61 -12.38 5.30
CA GLY A 228 7.21 -12.20 5.71
C GLY A 228 6.74 -10.78 6.01
N GLN A 229 7.55 -9.78 5.65
CA GLN A 229 7.16 -8.37 5.74
C GLN A 229 6.51 -7.81 4.46
N GLY A 230 6.42 -8.55 3.36
CA GLY A 230 5.72 -8.03 2.18
C GLY A 230 4.24 -7.69 2.46
N ILE A 231 3.74 -6.59 1.89
CA ILE A 231 2.35 -6.18 2.00
C ILE A 231 1.86 -5.60 0.67
N ILE A 232 0.60 -5.81 0.36
CA ILE A 232 -0.07 -5.26 -0.82
C ILE A 232 -1.21 -4.39 -0.33
N LYS A 233 -1.26 -3.15 -0.81
CA LYS A 233 -2.37 -2.23 -0.62
C LYS A 233 -3.16 -2.14 -1.92
N LEU A 234 -4.41 -2.56 -1.87
CA LEU A 234 -5.38 -2.41 -2.94
C LEU A 234 -6.21 -1.16 -2.66
N HIS A 235 -6.19 -0.19 -3.56
CA HIS A 235 -6.95 1.04 -3.49
C HIS A 235 -8.02 1.07 -4.59
N LEU A 236 -9.28 1.21 -4.18
CA LEU A 236 -10.41 1.41 -5.08
C LEU A 236 -10.89 2.87 -5.00
N PRO A 237 -10.65 3.70 -6.04
CA PRO A 237 -10.85 5.15 -5.94
C PRO A 237 -12.31 5.57 -5.77
N TRP A 238 -13.26 4.87 -6.38
CA TRP A 238 -14.68 5.22 -6.35
C TRP A 238 -15.32 5.03 -4.97
N GLY A 239 -14.84 4.07 -4.18
CA GLY A 239 -15.28 3.83 -2.80
C GLY A 239 -14.35 4.45 -1.76
N LYS A 240 -13.19 4.99 -2.17
CA LYS A 240 -12.06 5.31 -1.28
C LYS A 240 -11.74 4.14 -0.33
N GLU A 241 -11.75 2.93 -0.87
CA GLU A 241 -11.58 1.70 -0.11
C GLU A 241 -10.13 1.22 -0.21
N ASP A 242 -9.46 1.15 0.95
CA ASP A 242 -8.10 0.60 1.08
C ASP A 242 -8.14 -0.77 1.75
N SER A 243 -7.65 -1.79 1.05
CA SER A 243 -7.53 -3.16 1.57
C SER A 243 -6.07 -3.59 1.62
N HIS A 244 -5.67 -4.24 2.71
CA HIS A 244 -4.28 -4.62 2.95
C HIS A 244 -4.13 -6.15 3.02
N TYR A 245 -3.18 -6.70 2.29
CA TYR A 245 -2.93 -8.14 2.22
C TYR A 245 -1.46 -8.45 2.51
N HIS A 246 -1.22 -9.35 3.46
CA HIS A 246 0.13 -9.79 3.78
C HIS A 246 0.62 -10.83 2.77
N ILE A 247 1.80 -10.59 2.22
CA ILE A 247 2.42 -11.50 1.26
C ILE A 247 2.85 -12.77 1.99
N ARG A 248 2.47 -13.91 1.43
CA ARG A 248 2.97 -15.23 1.81
C ARG A 248 4.31 -15.46 1.13
N THR A 249 5.37 -15.48 1.92
CA THR A 249 6.76 -15.54 1.46
C THR A 249 7.34 -16.96 1.48
N ALA A 250 6.53 -17.97 1.83
CA ALA A 250 6.91 -19.37 1.66
C ALA A 250 7.09 -19.70 0.17
N LEU A 251 7.94 -20.68 -0.14
CA LEU A 251 8.13 -21.17 -1.50
C LEU A 251 6.80 -21.68 -2.08
N GLY A 252 6.38 -21.15 -3.23
CA GLY A 252 5.06 -21.45 -3.81
C GLY A 252 3.88 -20.85 -3.03
N GLY A 253 4.15 -19.93 -2.10
CA GLY A 253 3.13 -19.27 -1.30
C GLY A 253 2.22 -18.41 -2.17
N LEU A 254 0.92 -18.66 -2.07
CA LEU A 254 -0.12 -17.94 -2.80
C LEU A 254 -0.85 -16.94 -1.91
N THR A 255 -0.85 -15.68 -2.32
CA THR A 255 -1.62 -14.60 -1.68
C THR A 255 -2.77 -14.23 -2.59
N HIS A 256 -4.00 -14.47 -2.12
CA HIS A 256 -5.23 -14.15 -2.83
C HIS A 256 -5.73 -12.76 -2.43
N ILE A 257 -6.04 -11.95 -3.42
CA ILE A 257 -6.41 -10.54 -3.29
C ILE A 257 -7.73 -10.38 -4.05
N PRO A 258 -8.88 -10.64 -3.40
CA PRO A 258 -10.17 -10.48 -4.05
C PRO A 258 -10.47 -8.99 -4.27
N VAL A 259 -10.74 -8.62 -5.52
CA VAL A 259 -11.15 -7.28 -5.89
C VAL A 259 -12.67 -7.21 -5.82
N ARG A 260 -13.19 -6.67 -4.72
CA ARG A 260 -14.63 -6.60 -4.43
C ARG A 260 -14.99 -5.19 -3.97
N GLY A 261 -15.57 -4.39 -4.86
CA GLY A 261 -16.07 -3.07 -4.48
C GLY A 261 -17.30 -3.15 -3.58
N HIS A 262 -17.47 -2.19 -2.66
CA HIS A 262 -18.76 -1.98 -1.99
C HIS A 262 -19.70 -1.11 -2.80
N PHE A 263 -19.12 -0.24 -3.62
CA PHE A 263 -19.85 0.64 -4.52
C PHE A 263 -19.51 0.31 -5.97
N ASN A 264 -20.45 0.62 -6.85
CA ASN A 264 -20.17 0.62 -8.27
C ASN A 264 -19.35 1.88 -8.61
N PRO A 265 -18.37 1.77 -9.51
CA PRO A 265 -17.66 2.92 -10.02
C PRO A 265 -18.61 3.84 -10.79
N PRO A 266 -18.35 5.16 -10.76
CA PRO A 266 -19.09 6.11 -11.59
C PRO A 266 -18.85 5.81 -13.07
N PRO A 267 -19.80 6.16 -13.95
CA PRO A 267 -19.65 5.97 -15.40
C PRO A 267 -18.62 6.91 -16.05
N ASP A 268 -18.16 7.95 -15.35
CA ASP A 268 -17.14 8.88 -15.82
C ASP A 268 -15.71 8.43 -15.47
N ASP A 269 -14.83 8.73 -16.42
CA ASP A 269 -13.51 8.13 -16.63
C ASP A 269 -12.52 8.32 -15.47
N ASN A 270 -11.51 7.45 -15.43
CA ASN A 270 -10.42 7.36 -14.43
C ASN A 270 -10.70 6.62 -13.12
N SER A 271 -11.60 5.63 -13.13
CA SER A 271 -11.81 4.69 -12.03
C SER A 271 -10.83 3.50 -12.08
N ASP A 272 -9.53 3.77 -12.22
CA ASP A 272 -8.51 2.72 -12.30
C ASP A 272 -8.18 2.15 -10.92
N ILE A 273 -7.98 0.84 -10.87
CA ILE A 273 -7.60 0.16 -9.62
C ILE A 273 -6.10 0.34 -9.41
N ASN A 274 -5.71 0.79 -8.22
CA ASN A 274 -4.30 0.95 -7.88
C ASN A 274 -3.88 -0.14 -6.87
N LEU A 275 -2.83 -0.88 -7.21
CA LEU A 275 -2.15 -1.82 -6.34
C LEU A 275 -0.76 -1.29 -6.00
N GLN A 276 -0.53 -1.00 -4.72
CA GLN A 276 0.78 -0.69 -4.20
C GLN A 276 1.37 -1.95 -3.56
N LEU A 277 2.44 -2.47 -4.16
CA LEU A 277 3.14 -3.65 -3.68
C LEU A 277 4.40 -3.22 -2.96
N ILE A 278 4.52 -3.63 -1.71
CA ILE A 278 5.73 -3.52 -0.90
C ILE A 278 6.30 -4.92 -0.77
N LEU A 279 7.35 -5.17 -1.52
CA LEU A 279 7.99 -6.47 -1.70
C LEU A 279 9.23 -6.58 -0.81
N ASP A 280 9.69 -7.81 -0.62
CA ASP A 280 11.01 -8.06 -0.06
C ASP A 280 12.01 -8.18 -1.23
N PRO A 281 13.08 -7.37 -1.28
CA PRO A 281 14.02 -7.36 -2.41
C PRO A 281 14.75 -8.70 -2.58
N GLU A 282 14.74 -9.56 -1.55
CA GLU A 282 15.35 -10.89 -1.57
C GLU A 282 14.38 -11.98 -2.06
N CYS A 283 13.23 -11.62 -2.64
CA CYS A 283 12.22 -12.54 -3.14
C CYS A 283 11.80 -12.25 -4.60
N SER A 284 11.58 -13.31 -5.39
CA SER A 284 10.92 -13.23 -6.70
C SER A 284 9.43 -13.52 -6.57
N VAL A 285 8.63 -12.70 -7.24
CA VAL A 285 7.17 -12.78 -7.17
C VAL A 285 6.54 -12.61 -8.55
N VAL A 286 5.39 -13.24 -8.74
CA VAL A 286 4.58 -13.08 -9.96
C VAL A 286 3.15 -12.75 -9.56
N LEU A 287 2.65 -11.62 -10.05
CA LEU A 287 1.28 -11.18 -9.87
C LEU A 287 0.46 -11.54 -11.11
N THR A 288 -0.66 -12.23 -10.89
CA THR A 288 -1.59 -12.63 -11.94
C THR A 288 -3.01 -12.21 -11.59
N ALA A 289 -3.82 -11.83 -12.57
CA ALA A 289 -5.25 -11.66 -12.44
C ALA A 289 -5.97 -12.92 -12.90
N LYS A 290 -6.93 -13.38 -12.11
CA LYS A 290 -7.83 -14.48 -12.39
C LYS A 290 -9.28 -14.01 -12.31
N PHE A 291 -10.17 -14.72 -13.01
CA PHE A 291 -11.58 -14.34 -13.12
C PHE A 291 -12.50 -15.50 -12.70
N PRO A 292 -12.49 -15.89 -11.42
CA PRO A 292 -13.31 -17.01 -10.98
C PRO A 292 -14.80 -16.63 -10.89
N LEU A 293 -15.66 -17.50 -11.42
CA LEU A 293 -17.12 -17.28 -11.48
C LEU A 293 -17.76 -17.02 -10.11
N TYR A 294 -17.23 -17.62 -9.03
CA TYR A 294 -17.81 -17.46 -7.70
C TYR A 294 -17.71 -16.01 -7.18
N ILE A 295 -16.66 -15.27 -7.54
CA ILE A 295 -16.52 -13.86 -7.13
C ILE A 295 -17.54 -13.01 -7.87
N ILE A 296 -17.68 -13.24 -9.18
CA ILE A 296 -18.65 -12.56 -10.03
C ILE A 296 -20.08 -12.81 -9.51
N ALA A 297 -20.42 -14.09 -9.24
CA ALA A 297 -21.71 -14.45 -8.66
C ALA A 297 -21.93 -13.79 -7.29
N SER A 298 -20.91 -13.72 -6.43
CA SER A 298 -21.01 -13.06 -5.12
C SER A 298 -21.30 -11.56 -5.24
N GLN A 299 -20.69 -10.87 -6.21
CA GLN A 299 -20.98 -9.46 -6.48
C GLN A 299 -22.39 -9.30 -7.05
N PHE A 300 -22.81 -10.19 -7.96
CA PHE A 300 -24.16 -10.16 -8.51
C PHE A 300 -25.22 -10.28 -7.42
N VAL A 301 -25.09 -11.26 -6.52
CA VAL A 301 -26.02 -11.43 -5.39
C VAL A 301 -25.98 -10.22 -4.44
N LYS A 302 -24.82 -9.62 -4.20
CA LYS A 302 -24.71 -8.42 -3.35
C LYS A 302 -25.52 -7.24 -3.88
N PHE A 303 -25.45 -6.97 -5.18
CA PHE A 303 -26.12 -5.80 -5.77
C PHE A 303 -27.55 -6.08 -6.25
N TYR A 304 -27.82 -7.29 -6.74
CA TYR A 304 -29.11 -7.65 -7.33
C TYR A 304 -29.92 -8.69 -6.54
N GLY A 305 -29.38 -9.23 -5.45
CA GLY A 305 -30.00 -10.31 -4.68
C GLY A 305 -31.42 -9.99 -4.21
N ILE A 306 -31.68 -8.73 -3.84
CA ILE A 306 -33.02 -8.29 -3.42
C ILE A 306 -34.05 -8.36 -4.55
N TYR A 307 -33.63 -8.13 -5.80
CA TYR A 307 -34.52 -8.17 -6.96
C TYR A 307 -34.82 -9.60 -7.42
N ILE A 308 -33.93 -10.57 -7.13
CA ILE A 308 -34.09 -11.97 -7.53
C ILE A 308 -35.43 -12.53 -7.02
N MET A 309 -35.77 -12.26 -5.76
CA MET A 309 -37.03 -12.71 -5.18
C MET A 309 -38.24 -12.07 -5.86
N GLY A 310 -38.17 -10.77 -6.16
CA GLY A 310 -39.24 -10.06 -6.86
C GLY A 310 -39.46 -10.58 -8.29
N TYR A 311 -38.37 -10.81 -9.04
CA TYR A 311 -38.45 -11.40 -10.37
C TYR A 311 -38.97 -12.84 -10.33
N ALA A 312 -38.55 -13.65 -9.36
CA ALA A 312 -39.03 -15.03 -9.22
C ALA A 312 -40.55 -15.08 -9.01
N VAL A 313 -41.09 -14.25 -8.10
CA VAL A 313 -42.54 -14.16 -7.88
C VAL A 313 -43.25 -13.68 -9.15
N SER A 314 -42.72 -12.67 -9.83
CA SER A 314 -43.32 -12.12 -11.05
C SER A 314 -43.37 -13.16 -12.18
N LEU A 315 -42.31 -13.95 -12.35
CA LEU A 315 -42.25 -15.03 -13.33
C LEU A 315 -43.23 -16.15 -13.01
N ILE A 316 -43.38 -16.53 -11.73
CA ILE A 316 -44.37 -17.53 -11.30
C ILE A 316 -45.79 -17.03 -11.60
N LEU A 317 -46.11 -15.77 -11.27
CA LEU A 317 -47.41 -15.18 -11.56
C LEU A 317 -47.69 -15.11 -13.07
N ALA A 318 -46.71 -14.69 -13.87
CA ALA A 318 -46.84 -14.65 -15.33
C ALA A 318 -47.06 -16.04 -15.92
N PHE A 319 -46.33 -17.05 -15.42
CA PHE A 319 -46.51 -18.43 -15.85
C PHE A 319 -47.91 -18.95 -15.50
N LEU A 320 -48.40 -18.70 -14.29
CA LEU A 320 -49.75 -19.09 -13.86
C LEU A 320 -50.85 -18.39 -14.68
N ALA A 321 -50.69 -17.09 -14.96
CA ALA A 321 -51.62 -16.35 -15.80
C ALA A 321 -51.68 -16.93 -17.23
N GLY A 322 -50.54 -17.28 -17.81
CA GLY A 322 -50.47 -17.93 -19.12
C GLY A 322 -51.15 -19.30 -19.15
N GLN A 323 -50.99 -20.10 -18.09
CA GLN A 323 -51.69 -21.39 -17.97
C GLN A 323 -53.22 -21.19 -17.93
N MET A 324 -53.71 -20.24 -17.12
CA MET A 324 -55.14 -19.94 -17.05
C MET A 324 -55.71 -19.50 -18.40
N PHE A 325 -55.00 -18.63 -19.12
CA PHE A 325 -55.43 -18.20 -20.45
C PHE A 325 -55.52 -19.36 -21.45
N CYS A 326 -54.53 -20.26 -21.45
CA CYS A 326 -54.57 -21.45 -22.30
C CYS A 326 -55.75 -22.37 -21.94
N PHE A 327 -56.03 -22.57 -20.64
CA PHE A 327 -57.16 -23.39 -20.17
C PHE A 327 -58.53 -22.77 -20.51
N GLU A 328 -58.65 -21.44 -20.52
CA GLU A 328 -59.90 -20.76 -20.92
C GLU A 328 -60.12 -20.82 -22.44
N SER A 329 -59.04 -20.93 -23.22
CA SER A 329 -59.09 -21.03 -24.68
C SER A 329 -59.23 -22.46 -25.25
N SER A 330 -59.18 -23.50 -24.39
CA SER A 330 -59.34 -24.92 -24.77
C SER A 330 -60.72 -25.45 -24.43
#